data_AF-A0A170X4J3-F1
#
_entry.id   AF-A0A170X4J3-F1
#
_cell.length_a   1.000
_cell.length_b   1.000
_cell.length_c   1.000
_cell.angle_alpha   90.00
_cell.angle_beta   90.00
_cell.angle_gamma   90.00
#
_symmetry.space_group_name_H-M   'P 1'
#
loop_
_entity.id
_entity.type
_entity.pdbx_description
1 polymer ?
#
loop_
_entity_poly.entity_id
_entity_poly.type
_entity_poly.pdbx_seq_one_letter_code
_entity_poly.pdbx_strand_id
1 'polypeptide(L)'
;MSILLHDSTLVYPLALIFFCHNLTMEEEGGKLKTIVVNKSIKFQCKASTAYLIQELRVWLDWLLEFKVSHPGVTNWNSNSDECLILSAILELISTEHKMYYSYEDEEEDDSELSDSD
;
A
#
# COMPACT_ATOMS: atom_id res chain seq x y z
N MET A 1 1.37 -30.83 -18.40
CA MET A 1 2.42 -30.09 -17.65
C MET A 1 1.74 -28.93 -16.99
N SER A 2 1.64 -28.92 -15.66
CA SER A 2 1.06 -27.81 -14.90
C SER A 2 2.20 -26.92 -14.40
N ILE A 3 1.98 -25.61 -14.42
CA ILE A 3 2.82 -24.63 -13.75
C ILE A 3 2.13 -24.36 -12.41
N LEU A 4 2.82 -24.62 -11.31
CA LEU A 4 2.30 -24.44 -9.96
C LEU A 4 3.13 -23.34 -9.26
N LEU A 5 2.43 -22.45 -8.57
CA LEU A 5 3.05 -21.57 -7.58
C LEU A 5 3.20 -22.37 -6.29
N HIS A 6 4.43 -22.70 -5.93
CA HIS A 6 4.72 -23.52 -4.74
C HIS A 6 4.50 -22.74 -3.44
N ASP A 7 4.98 -21.49 -3.42
CA ASP A 7 4.80 -20.56 -2.31
C ASP A 7 4.30 -19.23 -2.88
N SER A 8 3.18 -18.74 -2.36
CA SER A 8 2.60 -17.45 -2.75
C SER A 8 2.02 -16.75 -1.54
N THR A 9 2.19 -15.44 -1.48
CA THR A 9 1.59 -14.59 -0.45
C THR A 9 0.68 -13.57 -1.12
N LEU A 10 -0.51 -13.36 -0.54
CA LEU A 10 -1.39 -12.27 -0.95
C LEU A 10 -0.72 -10.94 -0.59
N VAL A 11 -0.65 -10.02 -1.56
CA VAL A 11 -0.13 -8.66 -1.34
C VAL A 11 -1.15 -7.64 -1.81
N TYR A 12 -1.27 -6.56 -1.06
CA TYR A 12 -2.16 -5.45 -1.42
C TYR A 12 -1.51 -4.53 -2.47
N PRO A 13 -2.32 -3.92 -3.37
CA PRO A 13 -1.84 -3.03 -4.42
C PRO A 13 -0.89 -1.93 -3.94
N LEU A 14 -1.20 -1.23 -2.85
CA LEU A 14 -0.38 -0.12 -2.33
C LEU A 14 1.00 -0.60 -1.88
N ALA A 15 1.10 -1.77 -1.26
CA ALA A 15 2.38 -2.37 -0.90
C ALA A 15 3.21 -2.70 -2.15
N LEU A 16 2.57 -3.31 -3.16
CA LEU A 16 3.24 -3.64 -4.43
C LEU A 16 3.73 -2.37 -5.16
N ILE A 17 2.88 -1.35 -5.26
CA ILE A 17 3.22 -0.06 -5.88
C ILE A 17 4.35 0.62 -5.12
N PHE A 18 4.29 0.66 -3.78
CA PHE A 18 5.25 1.38 -2.96
C PHE A 18 6.65 0.76 -2.99
N PHE A 19 6.77 -0.57 -3.08
CA PHE A 19 8.07 -1.26 -3.08
C PHE A 19 8.57 -1.73 -4.45
N CYS A 20 7.83 -1.51 -5.54
CA CYS A 20 8.31 -1.90 -6.86
C CYS A 20 9.59 -1.15 -7.29
N HIS A 21 10.38 -1.72 -8.19
CA HIS A 21 11.56 -1.03 -8.70
C HIS A 21 11.19 0.04 -9.75
N ASN A 22 10.43 -0.37 -10.76
CA ASN A 22 10.05 0.49 -11.88
C ASN A 22 8.59 0.93 -11.76
N LEU A 23 8.40 2.23 -11.59
CA LEU A 23 7.10 2.89 -11.51
C LEU A 23 7.03 3.99 -12.57
N THR A 24 6.00 3.94 -13.43
CA THR A 24 5.71 5.01 -14.38
C THR A 24 4.28 5.52 -14.17
N MET A 25 4.10 6.83 -14.29
CA MET A 25 2.78 7.47 -14.16
C MET A 25 2.30 7.95 -15.51
N GLU A 26 1.10 7.52 -15.88
CA GLU A 26 0.39 7.94 -17.09
C GLU A 26 -0.78 8.86 -16.69
N GLU A 27 -1.01 9.91 -17.48
CA GLU A 27 -2.14 10.82 -17.26
C GLU A 27 -3.43 10.28 -17.85
N GLU A 28 -4.50 10.36 -17.08
CA GLU A 28 -5.83 9.94 -17.50
C GLU A 28 -6.87 10.97 -17.06
N GLY A 29 -7.18 11.92 -17.93
CA GLY A 29 -8.30 12.85 -17.73
C GLY A 29 -8.20 13.76 -16.48
N GLY A 30 -7.00 14.12 -16.06
CA GLY A 30 -6.72 15.15 -15.05
C GLY A 30 -6.83 14.70 -13.59
N LYS A 31 -7.95 14.10 -13.16
CA LYS A 31 -8.15 13.72 -11.74
C LYS A 31 -7.57 12.36 -11.38
N LEU A 32 -7.47 11.46 -12.36
CA LEU A 32 -6.94 10.12 -12.19
C LEU A 32 -5.54 10.02 -12.81
N LYS A 33 -4.72 9.16 -12.22
CA LYS A 33 -3.42 8.75 -12.74
C LYS A 33 -3.41 7.23 -12.82
N THR A 34 -2.83 6.71 -13.90
CA THR A 34 -2.53 5.29 -14.03
C THR A 34 -1.08 5.06 -13.64
N ILE A 35 -0.86 4.24 -12.62
CA ILE A 35 0.46 3.77 -12.19
C ILE A 35 0.73 2.44 -12.88
N VAL A 36 1.82 2.36 -13.64
CA VAL A 36 2.28 1.13 -14.28
C VAL A 36 3.51 0.61 -13.55
N VAL A 37 3.41 -0.61 -13.04
CA VAL A 37 4.46 -1.33 -12.32
C VAL A 37 5.05 -2.39 -13.24
N ASN A 38 6.38 -2.43 -13.35
CA ASN A 38 7.13 -3.43 -14.14
C ASN A 38 6.62 -3.62 -15.59
N LYS A 39 6.11 -2.54 -16.21
CA LYS A 39 5.62 -2.47 -17.60
C LYS A 39 4.34 -3.27 -17.90
N SER A 40 3.76 -3.99 -16.94
CA SER A 40 2.63 -4.89 -17.19
C SER A 40 1.47 -4.73 -16.23
N ILE A 41 1.71 -4.34 -14.97
CA ILE A 41 0.64 -4.24 -13.96
C ILE A 41 0.20 -2.78 -13.88
N LYS A 42 -1.10 -2.53 -14.02
CA LYS A 42 -1.67 -1.18 -14.03
C LYS A 42 -2.63 -0.97 -12.87
N PHE A 43 -2.50 0.17 -12.20
CA PHE A 43 -3.38 0.59 -11.11
C PHE A 43 -3.87 2.01 -11.36
N GLN A 44 -5.15 2.27 -11.12
CA GLN A 44 -5.71 3.63 -11.19
C GLN A 44 -5.86 4.20 -9.78
N CYS A 45 -5.44 5.44 -9.60
CA CYS A 45 -5.66 6.15 -8.34
C CYS A 45 -5.87 7.65 -8.58
N LYS A 46 -6.26 8.36 -7.52
CA LYS A 46 -6.28 9.83 -7.53
C LYS A 46 -4.86 10.35 -7.74
N ALA A 47 -4.73 11.49 -8.43
CA ALA A 47 -3.42 12.14 -8.61
C ALA A 47 -2.71 12.43 -7.27
N SER A 48 -3.46 12.84 -6.25
CA SER A 48 -2.91 13.09 -4.91
C SER A 48 -2.27 11.84 -4.28
N THR A 49 -2.88 10.67 -4.46
CA THR A 49 -2.33 9.40 -3.98
C THR A 49 -1.04 9.04 -4.72
N ALA A 50 -1.02 9.23 -6.04
CA ALA A 50 0.19 8.99 -6.83
C ALA A 50 1.36 9.87 -6.38
N TYR A 51 1.12 11.18 -6.16
CA TYR A 51 2.14 12.09 -5.67
C TYR A 51 2.60 11.75 -4.25
N LEU A 52 1.68 11.39 -3.35
CA LEU A 52 2.02 10.95 -1.99
C LEU A 52 2.94 9.72 -2.02
N ILE A 53 2.64 8.72 -2.85
CA ILE A 53 3.50 7.53 -3.03
C ILE A 53 4.90 7.94 -3.48
N GLN A 54 5.00 8.87 -4.43
CA GLN A 54 6.28 9.35 -4.95
C GLN A 54 7.09 10.09 -3.89
N GLU A 55 6.46 11.00 -3.13
CA GLU A 55 7.13 11.74 -2.06
C GLU A 55 7.61 10.81 -0.95
N LEU A 56 6.78 9.87 -0.50
CA LEU A 56 7.17 8.92 0.55
C LEU A 56 8.32 7.99 0.13
N ARG A 57 8.43 7.65 -1.16
CA ARG A 57 9.60 6.93 -1.69
C ARG A 57 10.88 7.73 -1.58
N VAL A 58 10.84 9.01 -1.94
CA VAL A 58 12.01 9.91 -1.79
C VAL A 58 12.41 10.04 -0.32
N TRP A 59 11.44 10.16 0.59
CA TRP A 59 11.71 10.18 2.03
C TRP A 59 12.29 8.88 2.55
N LEU A 60 11.82 7.73 2.04
CA LEU A 60 12.40 6.43 2.38
C LEU A 60 13.85 6.33 1.88
N ASP A 61 14.14 6.75 0.65
CA ASP A 61 15.49 6.74 0.10
C ASP A 61 16.45 7.62 0.93
N TRP A 62 15.99 8.83 1.31
CA TRP A 62 16.74 9.71 2.21
C TRP A 62 17.02 9.05 3.57
N LEU A 63 16.00 8.41 4.17
CA LEU A 63 16.14 7.71 5.44
C LEU A 63 17.14 6.55 5.34
N LEU A 64 17.10 5.79 4.25
CA LEU A 64 18.04 4.70 3.99
C LEU A 64 19.47 5.22 3.82
N GLU A 65 19.67 6.30 3.06
CA GLU A 65 20.99 6.94 2.91
C GLU A 65 21.54 7.43 4.27
N PHE A 66 20.69 8.05 5.08
CA PHE A 66 21.03 8.46 6.43
C PHE A 66 21.45 7.27 7.29
N LYS A 67 20.68 6.16 7.28
CA LYS A 67 20.96 4.95 8.06
C LYS A 67 22.20 4.19 7.61
N VAL A 68 22.55 4.24 6.33
CA VAL A 68 23.83 3.70 5.83
C VAL A 68 25.01 4.48 6.43
N SER A 69 24.88 5.80 6.56
CA SER A 69 25.93 6.68 7.12
C SER A 69 25.94 6.73 8.66
N HIS A 70 24.79 6.51 9.29
CA HIS A 70 24.59 6.56 10.74
C HIS A 70 23.87 5.28 11.21
N PRO A 71 24.56 4.13 11.19
CA PRO A 71 23.96 2.86 11.56
C PRO A 71 23.50 2.89 13.02
N GLY A 72 22.30 2.39 13.26
CA GLY A 72 21.69 2.36 14.58
C GLY A 72 20.25 1.90 14.50
N VAL A 73 19.68 1.55 15.65
CA VAL A 73 18.27 1.18 15.75
C VAL A 73 17.37 2.32 15.27
N THR A 74 16.21 1.97 14.73
CA THR A 74 15.21 2.98 14.32
C THR A 74 14.71 3.74 15.54
N ASN A 75 14.72 5.06 15.47
CA ASN A 75 14.13 5.92 16.48
C ASN A 75 12.61 5.98 16.27
N TRP A 76 11.86 5.38 17.18
CA TRP A 76 10.39 5.35 17.14
C TRP A 76 9.73 6.46 17.98
N ASN A 77 10.51 7.45 18.43
CA ASN A 77 9.94 8.61 19.10
C ASN A 77 9.03 9.39 18.12
N SER A 78 7.83 9.77 18.55
CA SER A 78 6.78 10.37 17.70
C SER A 78 7.20 11.64 16.96
N ASN A 79 8.22 12.33 17.45
CA ASN A 79 8.71 13.58 16.86
C ASN A 79 9.98 13.39 16.01
N SER A 80 10.43 12.15 15.82
CA SER A 80 11.60 11.86 14.98
C SER A 80 11.19 11.67 13.53
N ASP A 81 12.04 12.13 12.61
CA ASP A 81 11.82 11.98 11.17
C ASP A 81 11.67 10.51 10.78
N GLU A 82 12.48 9.62 11.39
CA GLU A 82 12.40 8.17 11.14
C GLU A 82 11.00 7.60 11.46
N CYS A 83 10.46 7.95 12.63
CA CYS A 83 9.13 7.51 13.06
C CYS A 83 8.03 8.08 12.16
N LEU A 84 8.10 9.38 11.82
CA LEU A 84 7.10 10.03 10.99
C LEU A 84 7.05 9.43 9.58
N ILE A 85 8.21 9.26 8.94
CA ILE A 85 8.32 8.70 7.59
C ILE A 85 7.80 7.25 7.58
N LEU A 86 8.30 6.41 8.49
CA LEU A 86 7.93 4.99 8.52
C LEU A 86 6.46 4.79 8.92
N SER A 87 5.92 5.64 9.80
CA SER A 87 4.50 5.59 10.17
C SER A 87 3.60 5.97 9.00
N ALA A 88 3.96 7.00 8.24
CA ALA A 88 3.20 7.40 7.05
C ALA A 88 3.22 6.31 5.96
N ILE A 89 4.37 5.64 5.76
CA ILE A 89 4.49 4.49 4.86
C ILE A 89 3.62 3.33 5.35
N LEU A 90 3.70 3.00 6.64
CA LEU A 90 2.92 1.93 7.26
C LEU A 90 1.41 2.19 7.10
N GLU A 91 0.95 3.41 7.36
CA GLU A 91 -0.44 3.80 7.20
C GLU A 91 -0.91 3.65 5.76
N LEU A 92 -0.12 4.14 4.79
CA LEU A 92 -0.41 4.00 3.37
C LEU A 92 -0.57 2.53 2.96
N ILE A 93 0.44 1.68 3.21
CA ILE A 93 0.44 0.29 2.72
C ILE A 93 -0.56 -0.61 3.46
N SER A 94 -1.02 -0.20 4.65
CA SER A 94 -2.01 -0.95 5.44
C SER A 94 -3.45 -0.51 5.18
N THR A 95 -3.66 0.52 4.35
CA THR A 95 -5.01 1.07 4.11
C THR A 95 -5.96 0.03 3.51
N GLU A 96 -5.50 -0.71 2.50
CA GLU A 96 -6.33 -1.71 1.80
C GLU A 96 -6.59 -2.95 2.66
N HIS A 97 -5.63 -3.33 3.50
CA HIS A 97 -5.81 -4.38 4.51
C HIS A 97 -6.92 -4.02 5.47
N LYS A 98 -6.88 -2.83 6.07
CA LYS A 98 -7.92 -2.37 7.01
C LYS A 98 -9.32 -2.35 6.38
N MET A 99 -9.42 -1.89 5.13
CA MET A 99 -10.68 -1.89 4.40
C MET A 99 -11.22 -3.32 4.20
N TYR A 100 -10.34 -4.26 3.85
CA TYR A 100 -10.74 -5.65 3.63
C TYR A 100 -11.39 -6.27 4.88
N TYR A 101 -10.81 -6.08 6.07
CA TYR A 101 -11.38 -6.61 7.31
C TYR A 101 -12.62 -5.86 7.80
N SER A 102 -12.76 -4.56 7.50
CA SER A 102 -13.98 -3.83 7.89
C SER A 102 -15.23 -4.31 7.14
N TYR A 103 -15.09 -4.93 5.96
CA TYR A 103 -16.22 -5.48 5.22
C TYR A 103 -16.61 -6.90 5.67
N GLU A 104 -15.67 -7.67 6.22
CA GLU A 104 -15.96 -9.04 6.72
C GLU A 104 -16.75 -9.02 8.04
N ASP A 105 -16.64 -7.95 8.83
CA ASP A 105 -17.39 -7.79 10.10
C ASP A 105 -18.87 -7.36 9.89
N GLU A 106 -19.30 -6.99 8.67
CA GLU A 106 -20.67 -6.54 8.37
C GLU A 106 -21.60 -7.66 7.83
N GLU A 107 -21.11 -8.87 7.59
CA GLU A 107 -21.86 -9.98 6.95
C GLU A 107 -22.46 -11.01 7.95
N GLU A 108 -22.57 -10.70 9.24
CA GLU A 108 -23.24 -11.53 10.27
C GLU A 108 -24.54 -10.87 10.82
N ASP A 109 -25.57 -10.65 10.00
CA ASP A 109 -26.97 -10.57 10.48
C ASP A 109 -27.99 -10.88 9.38
N ASP A 110 -28.13 -12.15 9.04
CA ASP A 110 -29.25 -12.67 8.25
C ASP A 110 -30.03 -13.68 9.11
N SER A 111 -30.71 -13.18 10.15
CA SER A 111 -31.71 -13.99 10.86
C SER A 111 -33.02 -14.00 10.07
N GLU A 112 -33.12 -14.89 9.08
CA GLU A 112 -34.42 -15.36 8.58
C GLU A 112 -35.10 -16.21 9.68
N LEU A 113 -36.15 -15.68 10.29
CA LEU A 113 -37.15 -16.47 11.00
C LEU A 113 -38.55 -16.02 10.51
N SER A 114 -38.84 -16.35 9.25
CA SER A 114 -40.21 -16.62 8.84
C SER A 114 -40.41 -18.13 8.83
N ASP A 115 -41.21 -18.65 9.75
CA ASP A 115 -42.29 -19.53 9.33
C ASP A 115 -43.43 -19.40 10.34
N SER A 116 -44.56 -18.96 9.79
CA SER A 116 -45.88 -19.00 10.39
C SER A 116 -46.46 -20.38 10.14
N ASP A 117 -46.95 -21.04 11.20
CA ASP A 117 -48.21 -21.82 11.20
C ASP A 117 -48.61 -22.16 12.65
#